data_AF-V2XRV2-F1
#
_entry.id   AF-V2XRV2-F1
#
_cell.length_a   1.000
_cell.length_b   1.000
_cell.length_c   1.000
_cell.angle_alpha   90.00
_cell.angle_beta   90.00
_cell.angle_gamma   90.00
#
_symmetry.space_group_name_H-M   'P 1'
#
loop_
_entity.id
_entity.type
_entity.pdbx_description
1 polymer ?
#
loop_
_entity_poly.entity_id
_entity_poly.type
_entity_poly.pdbx_seq_one_letter_code
_entity_poly.pdbx_strand_id
1 'polypeptide(L)'
;MTVMPSLPLLHYLVLFFSFCALVAGAPETRTIDDYNGDSSTKAKPTYIPSSQWNPGQLCTNYANCHLQPNVSLAHDGTWHDTTHLEGSPALSMQFSFIGVELSVFCILPNKTASAVKNYDLILTLDNANYTYVHEESQLTDNYQYNVSVFTAKNLANTNHTFTMTTSVNSENVVLFDYATYVVDPEAPVESSGSEDSTDSKTNLPAILGGVLGSLLFICLAVLLAMYSRKRRAEYRSAMEAGQVDPYNPSSNRNLPLSLPTSPTGETTSFGYASYSMHTRNPSGPTPTVTSTLDSSGSRSVAVDPAAIDWDSKAPSGPPPAYTAQG
;
A
#
# COMPACT_ATOMS: atom_id res chain seq x y z
N MET A 1 -45.69 30.63 26.04
CA MET A 1 -44.81 29.58 26.59
C MET A 1 -44.09 28.92 25.43
N THR A 2 -42.90 29.41 25.10
CA THR A 2 -42.03 28.84 24.08
C THR A 2 -41.13 27.82 24.77
N VAL A 3 -41.40 26.53 24.56
CA VAL A 3 -40.59 25.44 25.09
C VAL A 3 -39.28 25.43 24.29
N MET A 4 -38.20 25.94 24.89
CA MET A 4 -36.88 25.82 24.30
C MET A 4 -36.50 24.33 24.22
N PRO A 5 -36.14 23.78 23.05
CA PRO A 5 -35.65 22.43 22.96
C PRO A 5 -34.35 22.32 23.78
N SER A 6 -34.32 21.33 24.66
CA SER A 6 -33.20 21.09 25.57
C SER A 6 -31.89 20.92 24.78
N LEU A 7 -30.86 21.70 25.12
CA LEU A 7 -29.47 21.65 24.63
C LEU A 7 -28.86 20.25 24.34
N PRO A 8 -29.19 19.14 25.04
CA PRO A 8 -28.66 17.82 24.69
C PRO A 8 -29.02 17.33 23.28
N LEU A 9 -30.22 17.63 22.77
CA LEU A 9 -30.65 17.13 21.45
C LEU A 9 -29.79 17.73 20.32
N LEU A 10 -29.47 19.02 20.43
CA LEU A 10 -28.61 19.71 19.49
C LEU A 10 -27.18 19.14 19.50
N HIS A 11 -26.65 18.80 20.67
CA HIS A 11 -25.34 18.17 20.79
C HIS A 11 -25.30 16.77 20.17
N TYR A 12 -26.35 15.95 20.37
CA TYR A 12 -26.41 14.63 19.75
C TYR A 12 -26.60 14.72 18.23
N LEU A 13 -27.36 15.69 17.73
CA LEU A 13 -27.48 15.95 16.29
C LEU A 13 -26.16 16.44 15.69
N VAL A 14 -25.44 17.35 16.35
CA VAL A 14 -24.12 17.81 15.90
C VAL A 14 -23.11 16.67 15.90
N LEU A 15 -23.10 15.81 16.93
CA LEU A 15 -22.24 14.62 16.96
C LEU A 15 -22.63 13.58 15.89
N PHE A 16 -23.92 13.41 15.62
CA PHE A 16 -24.42 12.53 14.56
C PHE A 16 -24.05 13.05 13.16
N PHE A 17 -24.26 14.34 12.88
CA PHE A 17 -23.84 14.98 11.64
C PHE A 17 -22.30 15.07 11.51
N SER A 18 -21.57 15.19 12.63
CA SER A 18 -20.10 15.15 12.67
C SER A 18 -19.55 13.74 12.44
N PHE A 19 -20.28 12.68 12.78
CA PHE A 19 -19.92 11.29 12.44
C PHE A 19 -20.35 10.91 11.01
N CYS A 20 -21.37 11.58 10.45
CA CYS A 20 -21.74 11.49 9.04
C CYS A 20 -20.92 12.41 8.13
N ALA A 21 -19.96 13.17 8.66
CA ALA A 21 -19.05 13.97 7.87
C ALA A 21 -18.09 13.04 7.09
N LEU A 22 -18.52 12.71 5.87
CA LEU A 22 -17.75 12.32 4.70
C LEU A 22 -16.53 11.44 5.00
N VAL A 23 -16.70 10.12 4.85
CA VAL A 23 -15.57 9.24 4.48
C VAL A 23 -15.22 9.58 3.03
N ALA A 24 -14.54 10.70 2.87
CA ALA A 24 -13.86 11.08 1.65
C ALA A 24 -12.65 10.16 1.50
N GLY A 25 -12.60 9.39 0.42
CA GLY A 25 -11.50 8.46 0.20
C GLY A 25 -10.28 9.23 -0.31
N ALA A 26 -9.15 9.16 0.40
CA ALA A 26 -7.93 9.79 -0.08
C ALA A 26 -7.37 9.01 -1.30
N PRO A 27 -6.81 9.70 -2.30
CA PRO A 27 -6.08 9.02 -3.37
C PRO A 27 -4.94 8.16 -2.82
N GLU A 28 -4.80 6.95 -3.35
CA GLU A 28 -3.81 5.96 -2.94
C GLU A 28 -2.82 5.69 -4.09
N THR A 29 -1.52 5.79 -3.82
CA THR A 29 -0.49 5.38 -4.78
C THR A 29 -0.21 3.88 -4.64
N ARG A 30 -0.23 3.17 -5.76
CA ARG A 30 0.08 1.75 -5.87
C ARG A 30 1.26 1.53 -6.81
N THR A 31 1.96 0.42 -6.62
CA THR A 31 3.11 0.02 -7.44
C THR A 31 2.79 -1.18 -8.33
N ILE A 32 3.45 -1.26 -9.48
CA ILE A 32 3.56 -2.43 -10.35
C ILE A 32 5.05 -2.70 -10.52
N ASP A 33 5.52 -3.70 -9.79
CA ASP A 33 6.90 -4.15 -9.83
C ASP A 33 7.15 -5.05 -11.04
N ASP A 34 8.36 -5.02 -11.61
CA ASP A 34 8.72 -5.84 -12.77
C ASP A 34 8.53 -7.35 -12.51
N TYR A 35 8.89 -7.82 -11.32
CA TYR A 35 8.97 -9.24 -11.02
C TYR A 35 7.82 -9.70 -10.12
N ASN A 36 7.48 -8.91 -9.11
CA ASN A 36 6.46 -9.19 -8.12
C ASN A 36 5.06 -8.74 -8.57
N GLY A 37 4.99 -7.89 -9.60
CA GLY A 37 3.76 -7.40 -10.20
C GLY A 37 3.06 -6.32 -9.39
N ASP A 38 1.78 -6.12 -9.69
CA ASP A 38 0.93 -5.12 -9.06
C ASP A 38 0.75 -5.38 -7.56
N SER A 39 1.00 -4.36 -6.74
CA SER A 39 0.88 -4.41 -5.28
C SER A 39 -0.51 -4.88 -4.79
N SER A 40 -1.58 -4.63 -5.53
CA SER A 40 -2.96 -4.97 -5.18
C SER A 40 -3.45 -6.29 -5.81
N THR A 41 -3.21 -6.51 -7.10
CA THR A 41 -3.74 -7.67 -7.85
C THR A 41 -2.72 -8.80 -8.03
N LYS A 42 -1.44 -8.51 -7.80
CA LYS A 42 -0.30 -9.40 -8.10
C LYS A 42 -0.14 -9.73 -9.59
N ALA A 43 -0.86 -9.03 -10.48
CA ALA A 43 -0.69 -9.17 -11.92
C ALA A 43 0.70 -8.67 -12.32
N LYS A 44 1.46 -9.50 -13.03
CA LYS A 44 2.81 -9.15 -13.50
C LYS A 44 2.76 -8.51 -14.89
N PRO A 45 3.73 -7.65 -15.22
CA PRO A 45 3.91 -7.23 -16.60
C PRO A 45 4.10 -8.42 -17.54
N THR A 46 3.59 -8.27 -18.76
CA THR A 46 3.78 -9.25 -19.83
C THR A 46 4.94 -8.81 -20.70
N TYR A 47 5.92 -9.70 -20.88
CA TYR A 47 7.12 -9.46 -21.67
C TYR A 47 7.05 -10.21 -23.01
N ILE A 48 7.33 -9.50 -24.11
CA ILE A 48 7.08 -9.98 -25.47
C ILE A 48 8.31 -9.74 -26.35
N PRO A 49 8.83 -10.79 -27.03
CA PRO A 49 8.68 -12.20 -26.66
C PRO A 49 9.34 -12.47 -25.30
N SER A 50 8.70 -13.26 -24.43
CA SER A 50 9.19 -13.49 -23.07
C SER A 50 10.59 -14.10 -22.99
N SER A 51 11.01 -14.84 -24.02
CA SER A 51 12.34 -15.44 -24.10
C SER A 51 13.48 -14.44 -24.33
N GLN A 52 13.17 -13.17 -24.64
CA GLN A 52 14.16 -12.12 -24.84
C GLN A 52 14.22 -11.11 -23.70
N TRP A 53 13.46 -11.34 -22.63
CA TRP A 53 13.50 -10.53 -21.42
C TRP A 53 14.06 -11.36 -20.27
N ASN A 54 15.06 -10.82 -19.59
CA ASN A 54 15.75 -11.49 -18.52
C ASN A 54 15.35 -10.86 -17.17
N PRO A 55 15.01 -11.67 -16.16
CA PRO A 55 14.94 -11.19 -14.78
C PRO A 55 16.35 -10.88 -14.29
N GLY A 56 16.70 -9.61 -14.24
CA GLY A 56 18.06 -9.15 -14.06
C GLY A 56 18.63 -9.42 -12.66
N GLN A 57 17.79 -9.56 -11.64
CA GLN A 57 18.22 -10.00 -10.30
C GLN A 57 18.82 -11.41 -10.28
N LEU A 58 18.60 -12.21 -11.33
CA LEU A 58 19.23 -13.53 -11.49
C LEU A 58 20.62 -13.44 -12.15
N CYS A 59 21.01 -12.26 -12.64
CA CYS A 59 22.33 -12.01 -13.20
C CYS A 59 23.38 -11.92 -12.09
N THR A 60 24.09 -13.03 -11.88
CA THR A 60 25.12 -13.14 -10.84
C THR A 60 26.55 -12.98 -11.35
N ASN A 61 26.78 -12.98 -12.67
CA ASN A 61 28.10 -12.83 -13.25
C ASN A 61 28.10 -12.17 -14.64
N TYR A 62 29.27 -11.63 -15.03
CA TYR A 62 29.48 -10.93 -16.29
C TYR A 62 29.53 -11.84 -17.52
N ALA A 63 29.62 -13.16 -17.35
CA ALA A 63 29.68 -14.08 -18.49
C ALA A 63 28.35 -14.13 -19.25
N ASN A 64 27.24 -13.79 -18.59
CA ASN A 64 25.89 -13.92 -19.13
C ASN A 64 25.10 -12.60 -19.09
N CYS A 65 25.52 -11.61 -18.30
CA CYS A 65 24.86 -10.31 -18.20
C CYS A 65 25.89 -9.17 -18.10
N HIS A 66 25.95 -8.34 -19.14
CA HIS A 66 26.88 -7.20 -19.20
C HIS A 66 26.43 -5.99 -18.38
N LEU A 67 25.13 -5.93 -18.03
CA LEU A 67 24.57 -4.91 -17.16
C LEU A 67 24.26 -5.51 -15.79
N GLN A 68 24.81 -4.90 -14.75
CA GLN A 68 24.68 -5.34 -13.37
C GLN A 68 24.42 -4.14 -12.45
N PRO A 69 23.19 -3.58 -12.47
CA PRO A 69 22.76 -2.67 -11.43
C PRO A 69 22.94 -3.28 -10.04
N ASN A 70 23.16 -2.43 -9.05
CA ASN A 70 23.13 -2.81 -7.65
C ASN A 70 21.69 -3.13 -7.26
N VAL A 71 21.44 -4.42 -7.01
CA VAL A 71 20.14 -4.98 -6.58
C VAL A 71 19.53 -4.18 -5.43
N SER A 72 20.31 -3.71 -4.45
CA SER A 72 19.77 -2.99 -3.29
C SER A 72 19.21 -1.59 -3.59
N LEU A 73 19.44 -1.07 -4.80
CA LEU A 73 18.96 0.23 -5.26
C LEU A 73 17.79 0.14 -6.24
N ALA A 74 17.52 -1.05 -6.79
CA ALA A 74 16.34 -1.34 -7.59
C ALA A 74 15.10 -1.45 -6.69
N HIS A 75 13.93 -1.15 -7.22
CA HIS A 75 12.67 -1.31 -6.50
C HIS A 75 12.46 -2.79 -6.16
N ASP A 76 12.17 -3.06 -4.88
CA ASP A 76 12.05 -4.42 -4.33
C ASP A 76 13.19 -5.41 -4.68
N GLY A 77 14.34 -4.88 -5.09
CA GLY A 77 15.50 -5.67 -5.49
C GLY A 77 15.34 -6.42 -6.81
N THR A 78 14.48 -5.97 -7.71
CA THR A 78 14.22 -6.63 -9.00
C THR A 78 14.21 -5.65 -10.18
N TRP A 79 14.48 -6.17 -11.36
CA TRP A 79 14.29 -5.47 -12.64
C TRP A 79 14.23 -6.52 -13.76
N HIS A 80 13.63 -6.16 -14.90
CA HIS A 80 13.70 -6.96 -16.12
C HIS A 80 14.42 -6.20 -17.20
N ASP A 81 15.37 -6.87 -17.86
CA ASP A 81 16.17 -6.26 -18.90
C ASP A 81 16.10 -6.98 -20.24
N THR A 82 16.32 -6.21 -21.30
CA THR A 82 16.48 -6.71 -22.65
C THR A 82 17.39 -5.79 -23.45
N THR A 83 18.02 -6.33 -24.49
CA THR A 83 18.80 -5.59 -25.47
C THR A 83 18.19 -5.84 -26.85
N HIS A 84 17.82 -4.77 -27.52
CA HIS A 84 17.35 -4.78 -28.89
C HIS A 84 18.49 -4.38 -29.84
N LEU A 85 18.63 -5.13 -30.93
CA LEU A 85 19.56 -4.84 -32.02
C LEU A 85 18.82 -4.24 -33.21
N GLU A 86 19.41 -3.24 -33.85
CA GLU A 86 18.81 -2.56 -35.00
C GLU A 86 18.40 -3.57 -36.09
N GLY A 87 17.19 -3.39 -36.63
CA GLY A 87 16.62 -4.28 -37.65
C GLY A 87 16.03 -5.59 -37.12
N SER A 88 16.13 -5.87 -35.82
CA SER A 88 15.42 -6.99 -35.19
C SER A 88 13.93 -6.65 -34.94
N PRO A 89 13.07 -7.65 -34.71
CA PRO A 89 11.71 -7.39 -34.27
C PRO A 89 11.69 -6.62 -32.94
N ALA A 90 10.75 -5.68 -32.80
CA ALA A 90 10.58 -4.91 -31.58
C ALA A 90 10.28 -5.82 -30.37
N LEU A 91 10.82 -5.44 -29.23
CA LEU A 91 10.59 -6.09 -27.94
C LEU A 91 9.71 -5.15 -27.11
N SER A 92 8.75 -5.72 -26.38
CA SER A 92 7.84 -4.92 -25.59
C SER A 92 7.53 -5.51 -24.23
N MET A 93 7.15 -4.64 -23.32
CA MET A 93 6.54 -4.98 -22.05
C MET A 93 5.22 -4.23 -21.91
N GLN A 94 4.23 -4.87 -21.28
CA GLN A 94 2.89 -4.32 -21.13
C GLN A 94 2.30 -4.65 -19.76
N PHE A 95 1.53 -3.71 -19.20
CA PHE A 95 0.66 -3.94 -18.05
C PHE A 95 -0.60 -3.07 -18.14
N SER A 96 -1.59 -3.41 -17.33
CA SER A 96 -2.83 -2.63 -17.20
C SER A 96 -3.02 -2.18 -15.76
N PHE A 97 -3.68 -1.03 -15.58
CA PHE A 97 -3.96 -0.44 -14.26
C PHE A 97 -5.28 0.34 -14.31
N ILE A 98 -5.90 0.54 -13.15
CA ILE A 98 -7.06 1.44 -13.01
C ILE A 98 -6.62 2.60 -12.14
N GLY A 99 -6.60 3.82 -12.68
CA GLY A 99 -6.13 4.98 -11.93
C GLY A 99 -6.13 6.27 -12.74
N VAL A 100 -5.75 7.36 -12.09
CA VAL A 100 -5.82 8.73 -12.63
C VAL A 100 -4.43 9.34 -12.94
N GLU A 101 -3.37 8.63 -12.58
CA GLU A 101 -1.97 9.00 -12.85
C GLU A 101 -1.14 7.74 -13.03
N LEU A 102 -0.12 7.81 -13.90
CA LEU A 102 0.90 6.78 -14.14
C LEU A 102 2.28 7.43 -14.16
N SER A 103 3.25 6.80 -13.50
CA SER A 103 4.68 7.06 -13.69
C SER A 103 5.42 5.74 -13.90
N VAL A 104 6.33 5.68 -14.87
CA VAL A 104 7.08 4.47 -15.24
C VAL A 104 8.56 4.73 -15.08
N PHE A 105 9.26 3.85 -14.37
CA PHE A 105 10.64 4.03 -13.97
C PHE A 105 11.53 2.91 -14.51
N CYS A 106 12.67 3.33 -15.03
CA CYS A 106 13.73 2.44 -15.49
C CYS A 106 15.03 2.72 -14.74
N ILE A 107 15.93 1.75 -14.80
CA ILE A 107 17.33 1.94 -14.45
C ILE A 107 18.07 2.31 -15.72
N LEU A 108 18.86 3.39 -15.73
CA LEU A 108 19.75 3.68 -16.86
C LEU A 108 21.16 3.12 -16.57
N PRO A 109 21.81 2.50 -17.57
CA PRO A 109 23.15 1.94 -17.43
C PRO A 109 24.20 3.01 -17.17
N ASN A 110 25.37 2.60 -16.68
CA ASN A 110 26.51 3.51 -16.59
C ASN A 110 27.30 3.56 -17.89
N LYS A 111 28.02 4.66 -18.10
CA LYS A 111 28.81 4.91 -19.31
C LYS A 111 29.89 3.85 -19.56
N THR A 112 30.47 3.28 -18.50
CA THR A 112 31.57 2.30 -18.59
C THR A 112 31.09 0.88 -18.86
N ALA A 113 29.78 0.60 -18.86
CA ALA A 113 29.26 -0.72 -19.20
C ALA A 113 29.63 -1.11 -20.64
N SER A 114 30.08 -2.36 -20.82
CA SER A 114 30.34 -2.96 -22.13
C SER A 114 29.05 -3.56 -22.71
N ALA A 115 28.07 -2.71 -23.00
CA ALA A 115 26.76 -3.09 -23.53
C ALA A 115 26.17 -1.96 -24.39
N VAL A 116 25.07 -2.26 -25.10
CA VAL A 116 24.18 -1.24 -25.67
C VAL A 116 23.65 -0.38 -24.53
N LYS A 117 23.63 0.94 -24.75
CA LYS A 117 23.42 1.95 -23.70
C LYS A 117 22.37 3.00 -24.05
N ASN A 118 21.90 3.01 -25.29
CA ASN A 118 20.89 3.96 -25.74
C ASN A 118 19.50 3.50 -25.32
N TYR A 119 18.64 4.46 -24.99
CA TYR A 119 17.21 4.26 -24.84
C TYR A 119 16.56 4.99 -26.00
N ASP A 120 15.81 4.26 -26.81
CA ASP A 120 14.97 4.80 -27.86
C ASP A 120 13.67 4.00 -27.82
N LEU A 121 12.73 4.52 -27.03
CA LEU A 121 11.53 3.81 -26.61
C LEU A 121 10.29 4.47 -27.19
N ILE A 122 9.41 3.63 -27.69
CA ILE A 122 8.04 3.99 -28.07
C ILE A 122 7.14 3.56 -26.92
N LEU A 123 6.44 4.53 -26.34
CA LEU A 123 5.59 4.36 -25.17
C LEU A 123 4.14 4.58 -25.59
N THR A 124 3.25 3.66 -25.26
CA THR A 124 1.84 3.75 -25.62
C THR A 124 0.97 3.65 -24.38
N LEU A 125 0.06 4.62 -24.19
CA LEU A 125 -1.00 4.60 -23.19
C LEU A 125 -2.35 4.72 -23.91
N ASP A 126 -3.18 3.67 -23.87
CA ASP A 126 -4.53 3.63 -24.48
C ASP A 126 -4.61 4.15 -25.93
N ASN A 127 -3.62 3.81 -26.76
CA ASN A 127 -3.46 4.23 -28.16
C ASN A 127 -2.80 5.60 -28.38
N ALA A 128 -2.47 6.35 -27.33
CA ALA A 128 -1.63 7.55 -27.45
C ALA A 128 -0.16 7.15 -27.40
N ASN A 129 0.61 7.56 -28.42
CA ASN A 129 2.02 7.25 -28.54
C ASN A 129 2.89 8.42 -28.07
N TYR A 130 3.96 8.10 -27.36
CA TYR A 130 4.98 8.98 -26.84
C TYR A 130 6.35 8.36 -27.11
N THR A 131 7.40 9.17 -27.00
CA THR A 131 8.77 8.70 -27.16
C THR A 131 9.61 9.09 -25.96
N TYR A 132 10.56 8.23 -25.62
CA TYR A 132 11.62 8.52 -24.66
C TYR A 132 12.96 8.18 -25.30
N VAL A 133 13.84 9.18 -25.39
CA VAL A 133 15.19 9.03 -25.95
C VAL A 133 16.21 9.45 -24.91
N HIS A 134 17.20 8.59 -24.68
CA HIS A 134 18.37 8.88 -23.86
C HIS A 134 19.61 8.27 -24.53
N GLU A 135 20.51 9.13 -24.98
CA GLU A 135 21.71 8.73 -25.70
C GLU A 135 22.84 8.35 -24.74
N GLU A 136 23.77 7.48 -25.18
CA GLU A 136 24.95 7.10 -24.40
C GLU A 136 25.76 8.32 -23.92
N SER A 137 25.79 9.40 -24.70
CA SER A 137 26.48 10.65 -24.35
C SER A 137 25.91 11.35 -23.10
N GLN A 138 24.68 11.05 -22.72
CA GLN A 138 23.96 11.63 -21.58
C GLN A 138 24.10 10.77 -20.32
N LEU A 139 24.66 9.55 -20.41
CA LEU A 139 24.85 8.67 -19.27
C LEU A 139 25.95 9.18 -18.34
N THR A 140 25.79 8.86 -17.06
CA THR A 140 26.78 9.13 -16.02
C THR A 140 27.72 7.95 -15.81
N ASP A 141 28.77 8.13 -15.01
CA ASP A 141 29.70 7.06 -14.64
C ASP A 141 29.06 5.97 -13.75
N ASN A 142 27.87 6.25 -13.20
CA ASN A 142 27.11 5.33 -12.36
C ASN A 142 25.76 4.98 -12.99
N TYR A 143 25.20 3.85 -12.56
CA TYR A 143 23.81 3.51 -12.84
C TYR A 143 22.89 4.58 -12.26
N GLN A 144 21.85 4.94 -12.99
CA GLN A 144 20.83 5.88 -12.53
C GLN A 144 19.55 5.10 -12.24
N TYR A 145 19.09 5.14 -11.00
CA TYR A 145 17.87 4.45 -10.56
C TYR A 145 16.72 5.43 -10.47
N ASN A 146 15.48 4.93 -10.46
CA ASN A 146 14.27 5.75 -10.38
C ASN A 146 14.17 6.80 -11.50
N VAL A 147 14.67 6.47 -12.70
CA VAL A 147 14.57 7.39 -13.84
C VAL A 147 13.19 7.26 -14.45
N SER A 148 12.37 8.31 -14.30
CA SER A 148 11.05 8.36 -14.94
C SER A 148 11.21 8.47 -16.45
N VAL A 149 10.78 7.44 -17.17
CA VAL A 149 10.74 7.42 -18.64
C VAL A 149 9.38 7.85 -19.18
N PHE A 150 8.36 7.83 -18.33
CA PHE A 150 7.00 8.23 -18.68
C PHE A 150 6.26 8.77 -17.46
N THR A 151 5.46 9.82 -17.65
CA THR A 151 4.51 10.28 -16.65
C THR A 151 3.27 10.83 -17.33
N ALA A 152 2.10 10.42 -16.86
CA ALA A 152 0.81 10.94 -17.30
C ALA A 152 -0.08 11.20 -16.08
N LYS A 153 -0.76 12.35 -16.07
CA LYS A 153 -1.63 12.81 -14.98
C LYS A 153 -3.00 13.18 -15.55
N ASN A 154 -3.99 13.30 -14.67
CA ASN A 154 -5.37 13.65 -15.02
C ASN A 154 -5.96 12.65 -16.04
N LEU A 155 -5.62 11.37 -15.88
CA LEU A 155 -6.25 10.30 -16.63
C LEU A 155 -7.69 10.10 -16.13
N ALA A 156 -8.58 9.63 -17.01
CA ALA A 156 -9.91 9.20 -16.59
C ALA A 156 -9.78 8.00 -15.65
N ASN A 157 -10.63 7.88 -14.63
CA ASN A 157 -10.53 6.77 -13.68
C ASN A 157 -11.10 5.46 -14.27
N THR A 158 -10.40 4.90 -15.26
CA THR A 158 -10.81 3.72 -16.04
C THR A 158 -9.66 2.73 -16.16
N ASN A 159 -9.88 1.61 -16.83
CA ASN A 159 -8.80 0.66 -17.11
C ASN A 159 -7.92 1.17 -18.25
N HIS A 160 -6.65 1.37 -17.93
CA HIS A 160 -5.62 1.80 -18.85
C HIS A 160 -4.68 0.66 -19.20
N THR A 161 -4.11 0.70 -20.39
CA THR A 161 -3.05 -0.22 -20.82
C THR A 161 -1.83 0.57 -21.25
N PHE A 162 -0.71 0.31 -20.57
CA PHE A 162 0.58 0.88 -20.90
C PHE A 162 1.46 -0.16 -21.58
N THR A 163 2.13 0.24 -22.66
CA THR A 163 3.10 -0.58 -23.38
C THR A 163 4.39 0.22 -23.60
N MET A 164 5.52 -0.37 -23.27
CA MET A 164 6.85 0.16 -23.60
C MET A 164 7.49 -0.76 -24.63
N THR A 165 7.90 -0.20 -25.77
CA THR A 165 8.40 -0.93 -26.93
C THR A 165 9.73 -0.35 -27.39
N THR A 166 10.68 -1.22 -27.73
CA THR A 166 11.97 -0.82 -28.31
C THR A 166 11.79 -0.28 -29.73
N SER A 167 12.50 0.78 -30.08
CA SER A 167 12.59 1.25 -31.47
C SER A 167 13.31 0.23 -32.34
N VAL A 168 12.76 -0.08 -33.51
CA VAL A 168 13.36 -1.03 -34.46
C VAL A 168 14.54 -0.44 -35.25
N ASN A 169 14.65 0.90 -35.25
CA ASN A 169 15.61 1.65 -36.06
C ASN A 169 16.88 2.01 -35.28
N SER A 170 17.07 1.43 -34.11
CA SER A 170 18.24 1.69 -33.26
C SER A 170 18.55 0.48 -32.37
N GLU A 171 19.83 0.32 -32.04
CA GLU A 171 20.21 -0.53 -30.92
C GLU A 171 19.84 0.19 -29.62
N ASN A 172 19.07 -0.47 -28.76
CA ASN A 172 18.67 0.09 -27.48
C ASN A 172 18.56 -0.98 -26.39
N VAL A 173 18.55 -0.51 -25.16
CA VAL A 173 18.44 -1.36 -23.98
C VAL A 173 17.27 -0.89 -23.12
N VAL A 174 16.63 -1.83 -22.42
CA VAL A 174 15.59 -1.53 -21.45
C VAL A 174 15.95 -2.25 -20.16
N LEU A 175 15.87 -1.55 -19.04
CA LEU A 175 15.94 -2.12 -17.69
C LEU A 175 14.73 -1.58 -16.93
N PHE A 176 13.59 -2.25 -17.10
CA PHE A 176 12.35 -1.87 -16.43
C PHE A 176 12.42 -2.26 -14.96
N ASP A 177 12.15 -1.30 -14.08
CA ASP A 177 12.26 -1.44 -12.62
C ASP A 177 10.85 -1.54 -12.01
N TYR A 178 10.08 -0.46 -12.09
CA TYR A 178 8.71 -0.44 -11.59
C TYR A 178 7.87 0.67 -12.24
N ALA A 179 6.57 0.62 -12.01
CA ALA A 179 5.65 1.70 -12.27
C ALA A 179 4.83 2.03 -11.02
N THR A 180 4.33 3.26 -10.95
CA THR A 180 3.37 3.69 -9.93
C THR A 180 2.13 4.25 -10.58
N TYR A 181 0.96 3.98 -10.01
CA TYR A 181 -0.29 4.61 -10.41
C TYR A 181 -1.06 5.12 -9.20
N VAL A 182 -1.95 6.09 -9.42
CA VAL A 182 -2.79 6.65 -8.36
C VAL A 182 -4.23 6.20 -8.57
N VAL A 183 -4.82 5.58 -7.55
CA VAL A 183 -6.24 5.28 -7.48
C VAL A 183 -6.94 6.40 -6.74
N ASP A 184 -7.92 7.05 -7.37
CA ASP A 184 -8.74 8.06 -6.72
C ASP A 184 -10.16 7.51 -6.54
N PRO A 185 -10.61 7.22 -5.30
CA PRO A 185 -11.93 6.68 -5.03
C PRO A 185 -13.06 7.71 -5.20
N GLU A 186 -12.74 9.00 -5.27
CA GLU A 186 -13.71 10.08 -5.52
C GLU A 186 -13.82 10.46 -6.99
N ALA A 187 -12.82 10.08 -7.80
CA ALA A 187 -12.85 10.34 -9.23
C ALA A 187 -14.03 9.60 -9.90
N PRO A 188 -14.83 10.31 -10.74
CA PRO A 188 -15.92 9.67 -11.46
C PRO A 188 -15.41 8.48 -12.27
N VAL A 189 -15.96 7.31 -12.01
CA VAL A 189 -15.70 6.13 -12.84
C VAL A 189 -16.43 6.38 -14.15
N GLU A 190 -15.70 6.75 -15.20
CA GLU A 190 -16.25 6.75 -16.55
C GLU A 190 -16.40 5.30 -17.00
N SER A 191 -17.54 4.68 -16.67
CA SER A 191 -17.82 3.35 -17.20
C SER A 191 -17.90 3.47 -18.72
N SER A 192 -16.92 2.93 -19.42
CA SER A 192 -17.03 2.65 -20.85
C SER A 192 -18.13 1.61 -21.00
N GLY A 193 -19.38 2.08 -21.14
CA GLY A 193 -20.56 1.25 -21.22
C GLY A 193 -20.49 0.39 -22.48
N SER A 194 -20.11 -0.86 -22.30
CA SER A 194 -20.71 -1.94 -23.06
C SER A 194 -21.86 -2.44 -22.20
N GLU A 195 -23.08 -2.18 -22.65
CA GLU A 195 -24.28 -2.81 -22.10
C GLU A 195 -24.14 -4.33 -22.26
N ASP A 196 -23.62 -5.00 -21.24
CA ASP A 196 -23.86 -6.43 -21.09
C ASP A 196 -24.49 -6.69 -19.73
N SER A 197 -25.66 -7.30 -19.81
CA SER A 197 -26.53 -7.55 -18.70
C SER A 197 -26.15 -8.90 -18.12
N THR A 198 -25.42 -8.91 -17.01
CA THR A 198 -25.25 -10.15 -16.24
C THR A 198 -25.31 -9.88 -14.75
N ASP A 199 -26.55 -9.99 -14.26
CA ASP A 199 -26.99 -10.57 -12.99
C ASP A 199 -25.87 -10.98 -12.02
N SER A 200 -25.31 -10.01 -11.29
CA SER A 200 -24.56 -10.29 -10.06
C SER A 200 -25.41 -9.83 -8.87
N LYS A 201 -26.01 -10.81 -8.19
CA LYS A 201 -26.75 -10.64 -6.95
C LYS A 201 -25.81 -10.19 -5.83
N THR A 202 -25.50 -8.91 -5.79
CA THR A 202 -25.03 -8.28 -4.57
C THR A 202 -26.23 -8.17 -3.63
N ASN A 203 -26.07 -8.64 -2.39
CA ASN A 203 -27.13 -8.66 -1.38
C ASN A 203 -27.42 -7.25 -0.85
N LEU A 204 -27.91 -6.37 -1.73
CA LEU A 204 -28.46 -5.06 -1.42
C LEU A 204 -29.43 -5.07 -0.21
N PRO A 205 -30.28 -6.11 -0.01
CA PRO A 205 -31.18 -6.15 1.14
C PRO A 205 -30.47 -6.24 2.50
N ALA A 206 -29.29 -6.86 2.57
CA ALA A 206 -28.57 -7.08 3.83
C ALA A 206 -27.92 -5.79 4.35
N ILE A 207 -27.40 -4.96 3.44
CA ILE A 207 -26.78 -3.67 3.78
C ILE A 207 -27.86 -2.65 4.18
N LEU A 208 -28.99 -2.63 3.47
CA LEU A 208 -30.13 -1.77 3.82
C LEU A 208 -30.80 -2.17 5.15
N GLY A 209 -30.86 -3.47 5.45
CA GLY A 209 -31.45 -3.97 6.69
C GLY A 209 -30.66 -3.60 7.95
N GLY A 210 -29.32 -3.64 7.88
CA GLY A 210 -28.46 -3.30 9.02
C GLY A 210 -28.53 -1.82 9.42
N VAL A 211 -28.59 -0.92 8.44
CA VAL A 211 -28.63 0.53 8.70
C VAL A 211 -29.98 0.95 9.29
N LEU A 212 -31.10 0.48 8.73
CA LEU A 212 -32.43 0.80 9.27
C LEU A 212 -32.67 0.16 10.65
N GLY A 213 -32.20 -1.08 10.86
CA GLY A 213 -32.32 -1.77 12.14
C GLY A 213 -31.50 -1.12 13.25
N SER A 214 -30.26 -0.71 12.96
CA SER A 214 -29.39 -0.03 13.93
C SER A 214 -29.92 1.34 14.30
N LEU A 215 -30.45 2.11 13.34
CA LEU A 215 -31.08 3.41 13.63
C LEU A 215 -32.28 3.27 14.57
N LEU A 216 -33.15 2.26 14.33
CA LEU A 216 -34.30 2.01 15.20
C LEU A 216 -33.87 1.57 16.61
N PHE A 217 -32.87 0.68 16.71
CA PHE A 217 -32.35 0.17 17.97
C PHE A 217 -31.67 1.27 18.80
N ILE A 218 -30.86 2.12 18.17
CA ILE A 218 -30.22 3.26 18.82
C ILE A 218 -31.28 4.26 19.31
N CYS A 219 -32.30 4.56 18.50
CA CYS A 219 -33.43 5.39 18.93
C CYS A 219 -34.13 4.82 20.17
N LEU A 220 -34.42 3.52 20.18
CA LEU A 220 -35.07 2.86 21.31
C LEU A 220 -34.19 2.88 22.57
N ALA A 221 -32.88 2.63 22.43
CA ALA A 221 -31.93 2.66 23.53
C ALA A 221 -31.82 4.07 24.16
N VAL A 222 -31.82 5.13 23.34
CA VAL A 222 -31.80 6.52 23.81
C VAL A 222 -33.09 6.86 24.55
N LEU A 223 -34.26 6.46 24.04
CA LEU A 223 -35.54 6.67 24.70
C LEU A 223 -35.61 5.97 26.07
N LEU A 224 -35.12 4.72 26.15
CA LEU A 224 -35.03 3.98 27.42
C LEU A 224 -34.06 4.63 28.40
N ALA A 225 -32.91 5.11 27.93
CA ALA A 225 -31.96 5.84 28.75
C ALA A 225 -32.58 7.13 29.31
N MET A 226 -33.28 7.92 28.48
CA MET A 226 -33.98 9.13 28.91
C MET A 226 -35.10 8.82 29.92
N TYR A 227 -35.90 7.79 29.66
CA TYR A 227 -36.94 7.35 30.57
C TYR A 227 -36.37 6.93 31.93
N SER A 228 -35.27 6.16 31.93
CA SER A 228 -34.59 5.75 33.17
C SER A 228 -34.02 6.93 33.95
N ARG A 229 -33.47 7.95 33.26
CA ARG A 229 -32.95 9.17 33.89
C ARG A 229 -34.06 10.05 34.46
N LYS A 230 -35.18 10.20 33.74
CA LYS A 230 -36.36 10.91 34.23
C LYS A 230 -36.91 10.23 35.49
N ARG A 231 -37.07 8.91 35.43
CA ARG A 231 -37.56 8.12 36.57
C ARG A 231 -36.62 8.22 37.77
N ARG A 232 -35.30 8.17 37.57
CA ARG A 232 -34.30 8.38 38.63
C ARG A 232 -34.33 9.81 39.22
N ALA A 233 -34.66 10.83 38.42
CA ALA A 233 -34.83 12.19 38.91
C ALA A 233 -36.08 12.32 39.80
N GLU A 234 -37.20 11.72 39.39
CA GLU A 234 -38.44 11.70 40.19
C GLU A 234 -38.25 10.95 41.52
N TYR A 235 -37.55 9.81 41.52
CA TYR A 235 -37.21 9.10 42.76
C TYR A 235 -36.30 9.91 43.70
N ARG A 236 -35.36 10.70 43.16
CA ARG A 236 -34.52 11.59 43.96
C ARG A 236 -35.33 12.70 44.62
N SER A 237 -36.26 13.32 43.89
CA SER A 237 -37.15 14.35 44.45
C SER A 237 -38.11 13.78 45.50
N ALA A 238 -38.54 12.52 45.37
CA ALA A 238 -39.37 11.86 46.38
C ALA A 238 -38.59 11.49 47.66
N MET A 239 -37.29 11.17 47.55
CA MET A 239 -36.42 10.93 48.71
C MET A 239 -36.09 12.22 49.47
N GLU A 240 -35.92 13.34 48.75
CA GLU A 240 -35.65 14.66 49.35
C GLU A 240 -36.89 15.25 50.05
N ALA A 241 -38.09 14.93 49.58
CA ALA A 241 -39.35 15.30 50.25
C ALA A 241 -39.68 14.47 51.50
N GLY A 242 -38.95 13.37 51.75
CA GLY A 242 -39.16 12.46 52.88
C GLY A 242 -38.14 12.61 54.03
N GLN A 243 -37.25 13.60 53.96
CA GLN A 243 -36.22 13.80 54.99
C GLN A 243 -36.86 14.37 56.26
N VAL A 244 -37.13 13.47 57.22
CA VAL A 244 -37.53 13.79 58.59
C VAL A 244 -36.41 14.61 59.26
N ASP A 245 -36.75 15.81 59.70
CA ASP A 245 -35.90 16.70 60.48
C ASP A 245 -35.62 16.06 61.87
N PRO A 246 -34.37 15.76 62.27
CA PRO A 246 -34.09 15.04 63.52
C PRO A 246 -34.23 15.91 64.78
N TYR A 247 -34.61 17.18 64.68
CA TYR A 247 -34.56 18.12 65.81
C TYR A 247 -35.94 18.65 66.23
N ASN A 248 -36.83 17.77 66.70
CA ASN A 248 -38.02 18.19 67.45
C ASN A 248 -38.11 17.47 68.81
N PRO A 249 -37.66 18.10 69.92
CA PRO A 249 -37.69 17.51 71.25
C PRO A 249 -38.94 17.96 72.01
N SER A 250 -40.03 17.21 71.94
CA SER A 250 -41.09 17.29 72.96
C SER A 250 -42.04 16.10 72.93
N SER A 251 -41.72 15.04 73.68
CA SER A 251 -42.72 14.28 74.43
C SER A 251 -42.01 13.29 75.37
N ASN A 252 -42.39 13.37 76.63
CA ASN A 252 -41.80 12.69 77.77
C ASN A 252 -42.69 11.47 78.12
N ARG A 253 -42.11 10.28 78.32
CA ARG A 253 -42.32 9.41 79.49
C ARG A 253 -41.94 7.93 79.28
N ASN A 254 -41.08 7.49 80.20
CA ASN A 254 -41.11 6.24 80.97
C ASN A 254 -40.78 4.91 80.27
N LEU A 255 -39.61 4.33 80.58
CA LEU A 255 -39.39 2.99 81.18
C LEU A 255 -37.88 2.60 81.15
N PRO A 256 -37.42 1.58 81.91
CA PRO A 256 -36.51 1.82 83.02
C PRO A 256 -35.05 1.42 82.76
N LEU A 257 -34.23 1.96 83.66
CA LEU A 257 -32.81 1.81 83.86
C LEU A 257 -32.37 0.34 84.02
N SER A 258 -31.39 -0.10 83.23
CA SER A 258 -30.42 -1.12 83.64
C SER A 258 -29.05 -0.85 83.00
N LEU A 259 -28.09 -0.49 83.85
CA LEU A 259 -26.62 -0.55 83.65
C LEU A 259 -26.11 -1.82 84.39
N PRO A 260 -24.84 -2.27 84.27
CA PRO A 260 -23.63 -1.69 83.65
C PRO A 260 -22.94 -2.73 82.71
N THR A 261 -21.80 -2.58 82.03
CA THR A 261 -20.45 -2.11 82.39
C THR A 261 -19.58 -2.13 81.11
N SER A 262 -18.89 -1.03 80.83
CA SER A 262 -17.76 -0.89 79.86
C SER A 262 -16.45 -1.41 80.53
N PRO A 263 -15.25 -1.58 79.91
CA PRO A 263 -14.70 -0.64 78.93
C PRO A 263 -13.64 -1.17 77.91
N THR A 264 -13.11 -0.21 77.15
CA THR A 264 -11.81 -0.16 76.45
C THR A 264 -11.67 -0.98 75.17
N GLY A 265 -11.11 -0.49 74.05
CA GLY A 265 -10.44 0.76 73.70
C GLY A 265 -10.55 0.98 72.17
N GLU A 266 -10.47 2.21 71.66
CA GLU A 266 -9.24 2.78 71.04
C GLU A 266 -8.66 1.86 69.94
N THR A 267 -8.56 2.21 68.65
CA THR A 267 -8.03 3.45 68.07
C THR A 267 -8.36 3.53 66.56
N THR A 268 -8.52 4.76 66.11
CA THR A 268 -8.54 5.28 64.74
C THR A 268 -7.55 4.65 63.75
N SER A 269 -7.94 4.50 62.48
CA SER A 269 -7.32 5.21 61.35
C SER A 269 -7.91 4.78 60.01
N PHE A 270 -8.39 5.75 59.25
CA PHE A 270 -8.61 5.66 57.81
C PHE A 270 -7.26 5.42 57.09
N GLY A 271 -7.28 4.67 55.99
CA GLY A 271 -6.08 4.42 55.18
C GLY A 271 -6.40 3.78 53.82
N TYR A 272 -6.47 4.66 52.83
CA TYR A 272 -6.47 4.53 51.38
C TYR A 272 -6.20 3.17 50.69
N ALA A 273 -6.91 3.05 49.56
CA ALA A 273 -6.77 2.08 48.49
C ALA A 273 -5.34 1.93 47.93
N SER A 274 -5.04 0.72 47.43
CA SER A 274 -4.35 0.56 46.14
C SER A 274 -4.49 -0.88 45.63
N TYR A 275 -4.95 -0.98 44.38
CA TYR A 275 -4.97 -2.19 43.59
C TYR A 275 -3.54 -2.54 43.17
N SER A 276 -3.10 -3.77 43.42
CA SER A 276 -1.83 -4.28 42.90
C SER A 276 -2.11 -5.13 41.65
N MET A 277 -1.65 -4.64 40.49
CA MET A 277 -1.63 -5.40 39.25
C MET A 277 -0.51 -6.44 39.30
N HIS A 278 -0.85 -7.68 38.98
CA HIS A 278 0.11 -8.73 38.66
C HIS A 278 0.78 -8.44 37.31
N THR A 279 2.10 -8.22 37.30
CA THR A 279 2.94 -8.41 36.12
C THR A 279 3.68 -9.74 36.26
N ARG A 280 3.40 -10.66 35.33
CA ARG A 280 4.13 -11.93 35.19
C ARG A 280 4.97 -11.82 33.93
N ASN A 281 6.28 -11.66 34.13
CA ASN A 281 7.30 -11.92 33.12
C ASN A 281 7.47 -13.45 33.00
N PRO A 282 7.74 -13.99 31.80
CA PRO A 282 8.96 -14.77 31.71
C PRO A 282 9.75 -14.61 30.40
N SER A 283 11.05 -14.55 30.62
CA SER A 283 12.21 -14.68 29.74
C SER A 283 12.22 -15.99 28.92
N GLY A 284 12.76 -15.93 27.70
CA GLY A 284 13.19 -17.13 26.93
C GLY A 284 13.66 -16.78 25.50
N PRO A 285 14.61 -17.54 24.91
CA PRO A 285 15.88 -16.95 24.47
C PRO A 285 16.11 -16.89 22.94
N THR A 286 17.00 -15.97 22.58
CA THR A 286 17.62 -15.74 21.27
C THR A 286 18.65 -16.83 20.93
N PRO A 287 18.73 -17.33 19.68
CA PRO A 287 19.89 -18.09 19.22
C PRO A 287 20.89 -17.19 18.48
N THR A 288 22.11 -17.17 19.01
CA THR A 288 23.34 -16.69 18.37
C THR A 288 23.78 -17.71 17.32
N VAL A 289 23.97 -17.28 16.06
CA VAL A 289 24.65 -18.09 15.03
C VAL A 289 26.04 -17.52 14.82
N THR A 290 27.01 -18.36 15.16
CA THR A 290 28.46 -18.17 15.05
C THR A 290 28.90 -18.21 13.59
N SER A 291 29.63 -17.19 13.15
CA SER A 291 30.39 -17.18 11.91
C SER A 291 31.64 -18.05 12.04
N THR A 292 31.81 -19.00 11.12
CA THR A 292 33.07 -19.71 10.90
C THR A 292 33.69 -19.15 9.63
N LEU A 293 34.82 -18.46 9.81
CA LEU A 293 35.77 -18.12 8.77
C LEU A 293 36.52 -19.39 8.39
N ASP A 294 36.41 -19.81 7.13
CA ASP A 294 37.34 -20.77 6.55
C ASP A 294 38.11 -20.07 5.43
N SER A 295 39.42 -19.95 5.64
CA SER A 295 40.37 -19.37 4.71
C SER A 295 41.03 -20.49 3.94
N SER A 296 40.67 -20.65 2.67
CA SER A 296 41.43 -21.47 1.72
C SER A 296 41.90 -20.60 0.57
N GLY A 297 43.20 -20.31 0.58
CA GLY A 297 43.87 -19.55 -0.46
C GLY A 297 43.93 -20.32 -1.78
N SER A 298 43.61 -19.63 -2.87
CA SER A 298 43.81 -20.08 -4.24
C SER A 298 44.56 -19.00 -5.03
N ARG A 299 45.89 -19.13 -4.95
CA ARG A 299 46.90 -18.95 -6.00
C ARG A 299 46.43 -18.23 -7.29
N SER A 300 46.81 -16.96 -7.40
CA SER A 300 46.78 -16.18 -8.63
C SER A 300 47.82 -16.70 -9.64
N VAL A 301 47.34 -17.16 -10.79
CA VAL A 301 48.17 -17.35 -11.99
C VAL A 301 47.96 -16.12 -12.86
N ALA A 302 49.00 -15.30 -12.99
CA ALA A 302 49.06 -14.21 -13.94
C ALA A 302 49.14 -14.80 -15.36
N VAL A 303 48.22 -14.41 -16.23
CA VAL A 303 48.32 -14.64 -17.68
C VAL A 303 48.63 -13.30 -18.32
N ASP A 304 49.74 -13.30 -19.05
CA ASP A 304 50.34 -12.22 -19.82
C ASP A 304 49.45 -11.84 -21.03
N PRO A 305 49.10 -10.55 -21.26
CA PRO A 305 48.31 -10.15 -22.41
C PRO A 305 49.24 -9.73 -23.55
N ALA A 306 49.62 -10.67 -24.40
CA ALA A 306 50.26 -10.37 -25.68
C ALA A 306 49.75 -11.28 -26.80
N ALA A 307 49.34 -10.62 -27.89
CA ALA A 307 49.04 -11.14 -29.22
C ALA A 307 47.72 -11.93 -29.41
N ILE A 308 46.67 -11.20 -29.81
CA ILE A 308 45.65 -11.75 -30.73
C ILE A 308 45.62 -10.84 -31.96
N ASP A 309 46.06 -11.45 -33.05
CA ASP A 309 46.16 -10.95 -34.42
C ASP A 309 44.74 -10.88 -35.03
N TRP A 310 44.33 -9.70 -35.48
CA TRP A 310 43.06 -9.44 -36.14
C TRP A 310 43.26 -9.45 -37.65
N ASP A 311 43.28 -10.63 -38.27
CA ASP A 311 43.21 -10.70 -39.73
C ASP A 311 42.55 -11.99 -40.24
N SER A 312 41.23 -11.95 -40.41
CA SER A 312 40.51 -12.91 -41.27
C SER A 312 39.20 -12.33 -41.80
N LYS A 313 39.34 -11.49 -42.82
CA LYS A 313 38.66 -11.57 -44.13
C LYS A 313 37.25 -12.22 -44.15
N ALA A 314 36.23 -11.37 -44.21
CA ALA A 314 34.85 -11.76 -44.52
C ALA A 314 34.70 -12.20 -46.00
N PRO A 315 33.92 -13.25 -46.31
CA PRO A 315 33.56 -13.60 -47.68
C PRO A 315 32.34 -12.78 -48.16
N SER A 316 32.55 -11.96 -49.18
CA SER A 316 31.50 -11.30 -49.96
C SER A 316 30.84 -12.31 -50.90
N GLY A 317 29.60 -12.71 -50.61
CA GLY A 317 28.73 -13.47 -51.50
C GLY A 317 27.36 -12.81 -51.62
N PRO A 318 26.75 -12.73 -52.82
CA PRO A 318 25.42 -12.16 -52.98
C PRO A 318 24.34 -13.12 -52.44
N PRO A 319 23.20 -12.59 -51.94
CA PRO A 319 22.12 -13.40 -51.41
C PRO A 319 21.39 -14.19 -52.52
N PRO A 320 20.90 -15.41 -52.25
CA PRO A 320 20.16 -16.20 -53.22
C PRO A 320 18.74 -15.64 -53.45
N ALA A 321 18.31 -15.72 -54.71
CA ALA A 321 17.00 -15.26 -55.18
C ALA A 321 15.86 -16.14 -54.63
N TYR A 322 14.84 -15.48 -54.07
CA TYR A 322 13.57 -16.09 -53.69
C TYR A 322 12.81 -16.60 -54.94
N THR A 323 12.45 -17.87 -54.94
CA THR A 323 11.46 -18.41 -55.90
C THR A 323 10.13 -18.55 -55.16
N ALA A 324 9.12 -17.78 -55.57
CA ALA A 324 7.75 -17.95 -55.13
C ALA A 324 7.13 -19.15 -55.88
N GLN A 325 6.51 -20.08 -55.16
CA GLN A 325 5.55 -21.02 -55.72
C GLN A 325 4.19 -20.78 -55.07
N GLY A 326 3.18 -20.71 -55.92
CA GLY A 326 1.77 -20.77 -55.55
C GLY A 326 1.24 -22.20 -55.53
#